data_AF-A0A379VNP4-F1
#
_entry.id   AF-A0A379VNP4-F1
#
_cell.length_a   1.000
_cell.length_b   1.000
_cell.length_c   1.000
_cell.angle_alpha   90.00
_cell.angle_beta   90.00
_cell.angle_gamma   90.00
#
_symmetry.space_group_name_H-M   'P 1'
#
loop_
_entity.id
_entity.type
_entity.pdbx_description
1 polymer ?
#
loop_
_entity_poly.entity_id
_entity_poly.type
_entity_poly.pdbx_seq_one_letter_code
_entity_poly.pdbx_strand_id
1 'polypeptide(L)'
;MKVSFFLLKFPLSSETFVLNQITAFIDMGHEVEIVALQKGDTQHTHAAWEKYGLAAKTRWLQDEPQDGWRNCATGHVKRCRGCIGRRPGKRSILPAMAMNHAI
;
A
#
# COMPACT_ATOMS: atom_id res chain seq x y z
N MET A 1 -24.46 -7.84 -16.74
CA MET A 1 -24.94 -7.16 -15.50
C MET A 1 -23.74 -6.88 -14.62
N LYS A 2 -23.75 -5.77 -13.88
CA LYS A 2 -22.68 -5.44 -12.91
C LYS A 2 -23.11 -5.89 -11.51
N VAL A 3 -22.22 -6.56 -10.80
CA VAL A 3 -22.46 -7.09 -9.45
C VAL A 3 -21.33 -6.64 -8.53
N SER A 4 -21.66 -5.97 -7.43
CA SER A 4 -20.69 -5.48 -6.45
C SER A 4 -20.84 -6.21 -5.13
N PHE A 5 -19.74 -6.75 -4.60
CA PHE A 5 -19.70 -7.43 -3.30
C PHE A 5 -19.14 -6.50 -2.23
N PHE A 6 -19.82 -6.38 -1.10
CA PHE A 6 -19.35 -5.62 0.06
C PHE A 6 -18.99 -6.58 1.19
N LEU A 7 -17.71 -6.60 1.55
CA LEU A 7 -17.16 -7.53 2.53
C LEU A 7 -16.44 -6.77 3.63
N LEU A 8 -16.51 -7.27 4.86
CA LEU A 8 -15.72 -6.71 5.95
C LEU A 8 -14.24 -7.04 5.77
N LYS A 9 -13.91 -8.30 5.48
CA LYS A 9 -12.54 -8.77 5.30
C LYS A 9 -12.51 -9.76 4.15
N PHE A 10 -11.49 -9.68 3.30
CA PHE A 10 -11.37 -10.55 2.13
C PHE A 10 -9.90 -10.70 1.74
N PRO A 11 -9.40 -11.87 1.32
CA PRO A 11 -10.07 -13.18 1.33
C PRO A 11 -10.10 -13.84 2.72
N LEU A 12 -11.14 -14.60 3.02
CA LEU A 12 -11.19 -15.49 4.18
C LEU A 12 -11.10 -16.95 3.72
N SER A 13 -10.05 -17.65 4.12
CA SER A 13 -9.83 -19.06 3.76
C SER A 13 -10.92 -19.98 4.33
N SER A 14 -11.48 -19.62 5.49
CA SER A 14 -12.59 -20.34 6.16
C SER A 14 -13.96 -20.05 5.55
N GLU A 15 -14.10 -19.02 4.71
CA GLU A 15 -15.38 -18.57 4.12
C GLU A 15 -15.35 -18.72 2.60
N THR A 16 -15.30 -19.97 2.15
CA THR A 16 -15.22 -20.31 0.72
C THR A 16 -16.53 -20.09 -0.04
N PHE A 17 -17.66 -20.02 0.67
CA PHE A 17 -18.96 -19.80 0.06
C PHE A 17 -19.00 -18.48 -0.72
N VAL A 18 -18.54 -17.37 -0.13
CA VAL A 18 -18.51 -16.07 -0.80
C VAL A 18 -17.62 -16.10 -2.04
N LEU A 19 -16.46 -16.77 -1.94
CA LEU A 19 -15.54 -16.92 -3.06
C LEU A 19 -16.20 -17.69 -4.21
N ASN A 20 -16.90 -18.79 -3.91
CA ASN A 20 -17.59 -19.60 -4.92
C ASN A 20 -18.72 -18.82 -5.61
N GLN A 21 -19.45 -17.99 -4.86
CA GLN A 21 -20.48 -17.13 -5.44
C GLN A 21 -19.86 -16.11 -6.40
N ILE A 22 -18.76 -15.45 -5.99
CA ILE A 22 -18.03 -14.49 -6.83
C ILE A 22 -17.58 -15.17 -8.13
N THR A 23 -16.95 -16.35 -8.06
CA THR A 23 -16.48 -17.05 -9.25
C THR A 23 -17.62 -17.49 -10.14
N ALA A 24 -18.76 -17.93 -9.57
CA ALA A 24 -19.94 -18.29 -10.35
C ALA A 24 -20.48 -17.10 -11.17
N PHE A 25 -20.53 -15.90 -10.60
CA PHE A 25 -20.95 -14.72 -11.36
C PHE A 25 -19.96 -14.35 -12.47
N ILE A 26 -18.67 -14.55 -12.25
CA ILE A 26 -17.65 -14.34 -13.29
C ILE A 26 -17.81 -15.38 -14.41
N ASP A 27 -18.04 -16.65 -14.07
CA ASP A 27 -18.25 -17.73 -15.03
C ASP A 27 -19.54 -17.53 -15.86
N MET A 28 -20.56 -16.89 -15.28
CA MET A 28 -21.79 -16.48 -15.99
C MET A 28 -21.60 -15.25 -16.90
N GLY A 29 -20.40 -14.68 -16.98
CA GLY A 29 -20.10 -13.52 -17.83
C GLY A 29 -20.54 -12.19 -17.23
N HIS A 30 -20.73 -12.10 -15.91
CA HIS A 30 -21.03 -10.84 -15.24
C HIS A 30 -19.76 -10.08 -14.86
N GLU A 31 -19.88 -8.75 -14.82
CA GLU A 31 -18.80 -7.88 -14.37
C GLU A 31 -18.89 -7.78 -12.85
N VAL A 32 -17.85 -8.27 -12.16
CA VAL A 32 -17.81 -8.33 -10.69
C VAL A 32 -16.77 -7.36 -10.14
N GLU A 33 -17.20 -6.54 -9.18
CA GLU A 33 -16.35 -5.66 -8.35
C GLU A 33 -16.46 -6.09 -6.89
N ILE A 34 -15.33 -6.12 -6.19
CA ILE A 34 -15.30 -6.49 -4.76
C ILE A 34 -14.82 -5.27 -3.99
N VAL A 35 -15.56 -4.88 -2.97
CA VAL A 35 -15.20 -3.80 -2.05
C VAL A 35 -15.06 -4.40 -0.66
N ALA A 36 -13.84 -4.36 -0.14
CA ALA A 36 -13.53 -4.93 1.16
C ALA A 36 -12.99 -3.88 2.12
N LEU A 37 -13.43 -3.92 3.38
CA LEU A 37 -12.90 -3.01 4.39
C LEU A 37 -11.45 -3.36 4.70
N GLN A 38 -11.15 -4.63 5.00
CA GLN A 38 -9.83 -5.10 5.43
C GLN A 38 -9.26 -6.19 4.52
N LYS A 39 -7.94 -6.21 4.38
CA LYS A 39 -7.24 -7.33 3.75
C LYS A 39 -7.28 -8.56 4.65
N GLY A 40 -7.64 -9.67 4.04
CA GLY A 40 -7.70 -10.99 4.63
C GLY A 40 -6.37 -11.72 4.54
N ASP A 41 -6.42 -13.04 4.69
CA ASP A 41 -5.23 -13.87 4.56
C ASP A 41 -4.94 -14.14 3.09
N THR A 42 -3.95 -13.44 2.54
CA THR A 42 -3.54 -13.59 1.14
C THR A 42 -2.55 -14.73 0.92
N GLN A 43 -1.94 -15.27 1.98
CA GLN A 43 -0.93 -16.33 1.90
C GLN A 43 -1.56 -17.72 1.87
N HIS A 44 -2.66 -17.92 2.59
CA HIS A 44 -3.40 -19.19 2.61
C HIS A 44 -4.67 -19.12 1.76
N THR A 45 -4.55 -18.70 0.49
CA THR A 45 -5.68 -18.56 -0.43
C THR A 45 -5.95 -19.81 -1.27
N HIS A 46 -7.21 -19.97 -1.70
CA HIS A 46 -7.64 -21.05 -2.60
C HIS A 46 -7.17 -20.78 -4.03
N ALA A 47 -6.92 -21.83 -4.84
CA ALA A 47 -6.46 -21.69 -6.23
C ALA A 47 -7.34 -20.76 -7.10
N ALA A 48 -8.63 -20.66 -6.78
CA ALA A 48 -9.57 -19.76 -7.44
C ALA A 48 -9.23 -18.26 -7.24
N TRP A 49 -8.58 -17.90 -6.14
CA TRP A 49 -8.12 -16.53 -5.89
C TRP A 49 -7.18 -16.03 -7.00
N GLU A 50 -6.19 -16.83 -7.34
CA GLU A 50 -5.20 -16.54 -8.36
C GLU A 50 -5.80 -16.71 -9.76
N LYS A 51 -6.54 -17.80 -9.99
CA LYS A 51 -7.16 -18.13 -11.29
C LYS A 51 -8.03 -16.99 -11.82
N TYR A 52 -8.84 -16.38 -10.95
CA TYR A 52 -9.77 -15.30 -11.33
C TYR A 52 -9.19 -13.90 -11.10
N GLY A 53 -7.95 -13.80 -10.62
CA GLY A 53 -7.28 -12.52 -10.37
C GLY A 53 -8.06 -11.61 -9.43
N LEU A 54 -8.65 -12.19 -8.36
CA LEU A 54 -9.61 -11.47 -7.50
C LEU A 54 -8.96 -10.28 -6.76
N ALA A 55 -7.65 -10.32 -6.54
CA ALA A 55 -6.89 -9.20 -5.98
C ALA A 55 -7.05 -7.90 -6.79
N ALA A 56 -6.99 -8.00 -8.12
CA ALA A 56 -7.09 -6.85 -9.02
C ALA A 56 -8.53 -6.32 -9.14
N LYS A 57 -9.51 -7.17 -8.82
CA LYS A 57 -10.94 -6.82 -8.81
C LYS A 57 -11.41 -6.29 -7.45
N THR A 58 -10.51 -6.28 -6.45
CA THR A 58 -10.83 -5.87 -5.08
C THR A 58 -10.34 -4.45 -4.82
N ARG A 59 -11.27 -3.59 -4.44
CA ARG A 59 -11.02 -2.27 -3.89
C ARG A 59 -11.01 -2.34 -2.36
N TRP A 60 -9.89 -1.94 -1.77
CA TRP A 60 -9.70 -1.89 -0.32
C TRP A 60 -10.11 -0.52 0.24
N LEU A 61 -10.82 -0.50 1.36
CA LEU A 61 -11.23 0.74 2.03
C LEU A 61 -10.35 1.11 3.22
N GLN A 62 -9.73 0.13 3.90
CA GLN A 62 -8.69 0.37 4.90
C GLN A 62 -7.34 -0.07 4.36
N ASP A 63 -6.37 0.82 4.45
CA ASP A 63 -4.97 0.46 4.36
C ASP A 63 -4.54 -0.20 5.68
N GLU A 64 -3.68 -1.22 5.60
CA GLU A 64 -2.98 -1.70 6.78
C GLU A 64 -2.21 -0.52 7.41
N PRO A 65 -2.20 -0.37 8.74
CA PRO A 65 -1.36 0.64 9.37
C PRO A 65 0.10 0.34 9.03
N GLN A 66 0.71 1.13 8.13
CA GLN A 66 2.16 1.12 7.95
C GLN A 66 2.78 1.59 9.25
N ASP A 67 3.28 0.66 10.08
CA ASP A 67 4.21 0.82 11.20
C ASP A 67 4.52 2.27 11.61
N GLY A 68 3.49 3.01 12.03
CA GLY A 68 3.60 4.45 12.26
C GLY A 68 3.92 4.80 13.71
N TRP A 69 4.08 3.80 14.57
CA TRP A 69 4.18 3.98 16.03
C TRP A 69 5.55 3.60 16.62
N ARG A 70 6.62 3.60 15.82
CA ARG A 70 7.98 3.34 16.33
C ARG A 70 8.75 4.58 16.81
N ASN A 71 8.26 5.80 16.59
CA ASN A 71 9.00 7.02 16.96
C ASN A 71 8.16 8.06 17.73
N CYS A 72 7.40 7.65 18.76
CA CYS A 72 6.77 8.59 19.71
C CYS A 72 7.52 8.68 21.05
N ALA A 73 8.79 8.24 21.10
CA ALA A 73 9.64 8.31 22.28
C ALA A 73 10.84 9.23 22.06
N THR A 74 10.61 10.52 21.80
CA THR A 74 11.45 11.66 22.22
C THR A 74 10.85 12.95 21.64
N GLY A 75 9.84 13.48 22.31
CA GLY A 75 9.37 14.84 22.07
C GLY A 75 10.41 15.86 22.56
N HIS A 76 11.50 16.06 21.81
CA HIS A 76 12.31 17.26 21.95
C HIS A 76 11.56 18.39 21.24
N VAL A 77 10.74 19.13 21.98
CA VAL A 77 10.06 20.35 21.49
C VAL A 77 11.14 21.37 21.15
N LYS A 78 11.63 21.39 19.91
CA LYS A 78 12.37 22.53 19.38
C LYS A 78 11.36 23.65 19.15
N ARG A 79 11.32 24.56 20.12
CA ARG A 79 10.62 25.84 20.05
C ARG A 79 11.10 26.61 18.82
N CYS A 80 10.26 26.67 17.79
CA CYS A 80 10.48 27.56 16.64
C CYS A 80 10.46 29.01 17.11
N ARG A 81 11.63 29.60 17.35
CA ARG A 81 11.79 31.05 17.40
C ARG A 81 12.01 31.56 15.98
N GLY A 82 11.03 32.32 15.50
CA GLY A 82 11.26 33.54 14.75
C GLY A 82 11.82 33.38 13.33
N CYS A 83 10.93 33.51 12.36
CA CYS A 83 11.24 34.24 11.14
C CYS A 83 11.90 35.58 11.52
N ILE A 84 13.15 35.80 11.13
CA ILE A 84 13.76 37.09 10.74
C ILE A 84 15.08 36.73 10.04
N GLY A 85 15.26 37.20 8.80
CA GLY A 85 16.59 37.25 8.19
C GLY A 85 16.62 36.85 6.73
N ARG A 86 16.76 37.85 5.86
CA ARG A 86 16.87 37.78 4.41
C ARG A 86 18.11 36.99 3.94
N ARG A 87 18.01 36.45 2.72
CA ARG A 87 19.09 35.91 1.84
C ARG A 87 20.18 36.99 1.55
N PRO A 88 21.19 36.78 0.66
CA PRO A 88 21.79 35.57 0.04
C PRO A 88 23.35 35.59 0.10
N GLY A 89 24.05 34.53 -0.32
CA GLY A 89 25.50 34.65 -0.56
C GLY A 89 26.24 33.38 -0.95
N LYS A 90 26.69 33.33 -2.19
CA LYS A 90 27.51 32.29 -2.85
C LYS A 90 28.79 31.93 -2.07
N ARG A 91 29.16 30.64 -2.04
CA ARG A 91 30.46 30.20 -2.58
C ARG A 91 30.53 28.70 -2.79
N SER A 92 30.76 28.34 -4.06
CA SER A 92 31.34 27.09 -4.52
C SER A 92 32.65 26.79 -3.81
N ILE A 93 32.86 25.53 -3.43
CA ILE A 93 34.18 24.91 -3.38
C ILE A 93 34.02 23.44 -3.76
N LEU A 94 34.39 23.14 -5.01
CA LEU A 94 34.75 21.79 -5.46
C LEU A 94 35.97 21.34 -4.64
N PRO A 95 36.00 20.14 -4.04
CA PRO A 95 37.26 19.55 -3.65
C PRO A 95 37.93 18.94 -4.88
N ALA A 96 39.24 19.15 -4.92
CA ALA A 96 40.17 18.86 -6.00
C ALA A 96 40.35 17.36 -6.29
N MET A 97 40.77 17.10 -7.53
CA MET A 97 41.22 15.82 -8.06
C MET A 97 42.34 15.19 -7.22
N ALA A 98 42.29 13.87 -7.06
CA ALA A 98 43.47 13.01 -6.88
C ALA A 98 43.38 11.94 -7.99
N MET A 99 44.10 12.12 -9.09
CA MET A 99 45.37 11.43 -9.38
C MET A 99 45.23 9.91 -9.43
N ASN A 100 44.98 9.40 -10.63
CA ASN A 100 45.37 8.05 -11.06
C ASN A 100 45.93 8.20 -12.49
N HIS A 101 47.27 8.18 -12.62
CA HIS A 101 48.02 7.48 -13.66
C HIS A 101 49.50 7.89 -13.67
N ALA A 102 50.34 6.94 -13.25
CA ALA A 102 51.76 6.75 -13.52
C ALA A 102 51.99 5.31 -13.02
N ILE A 103 52.37 4.30 -13.80
CA ILE A 103 53.18 4.16 -15.01
C ILE A 103 52.64 2.97 -15.80
#